data_AF-A0A8X6RFP5-F1
#
_entry.id   AF-A0A8X6RFP5-F1
#
_cell.length_a   1.000
_cell.length_b   1.000
_cell.length_c   1.000
_cell.angle_alpha   90.00
_cell.angle_beta   90.00
_cell.angle_gamma   90.00
#
_symmetry.space_group_name_H-M   'P 1'
#
loop_
_entity.id
_entity.type
_entity.pdbx_description
1 polymer ?
#
loop_
_entity_poly.entity_id
_entity_poly.type
_entity_poly.pdbx_seq_one_letter_code
_entity_poly.pdbx_strand_id
1 'polypeptide(L)' 'MAVTDHSVTSQTVAQHIESVTHHSVSARTIRRRLQQSGLSARRPLLGLPLTLNHRRLRRQWCDERWAAERNEVVFSDE' A
#
# COMPACT_ATOMS: atom_id res chain seq x y z
N MET A 1 5.95 -9.03 -7.96
CA MET A 1 4.72 -8.36 -7.46
C MET A 1 5.01 -6.88 -7.38
N ALA A 2 4.21 -6.02 -8.03
CA ALA A 2 4.38 -4.57 -7.94
C ALA A 2 4.03 -4.12 -6.51
N VAL A 3 4.91 -3.32 -5.90
CA VAL A 3 4.63 -2.71 -4.59
C VAL A 3 3.60 -1.61 -4.81
N THR A 4 2.37 -1.82 -4.38
CA THR A 4 1.33 -0.79 -4.42
C THR A 4 1.60 0.21 -3.29
N ASP A 5 2.14 1.37 -3.63
CA ASP A 5 2.29 2.48 -2.70
C ASP A 5 0.93 3.17 -2.51
N HIS A 6 0.37 3.03 -1.30
CA HIS A 6 -0.92 3.62 -0.92
C HIS A 6 -0.81 5.07 -0.46
N SER A 7 0.39 5.65 -0.47
CA SER A 7 0.65 7.05 -0.11
C SER A 7 0.65 7.99 -1.32
N VAL A 8 0.54 7.47 -2.55
CA VAL A 8 0.58 8.26 -3.77
C VAL A 8 -0.67 9.15 -3.89
N THR A 9 -0.45 10.44 -4.11
CA THR A 9 -1.51 11.44 -4.27
C THR A 9 -1.46 12.09 -5.66
N SER A 10 -2.53 12.77 -6.06
CA SER A 10 -2.52 13.52 -7.32
C SER A 10 -1.46 14.64 -7.37
N GLN A 11 -1.00 15.13 -6.20
CA GLN A 11 0.10 16.10 -6.11
C GLN A 11 1.46 15.45 -6.35
N THR A 12 1.73 14.29 -5.73
CA THR A 12 3.01 13.61 -5.96
C THR A 12 3.12 13.11 -7.40
N VAL A 13 2.02 12.69 -8.02
CA VAL A 13 1.98 12.36 -9.44
C VAL A 13 2.22 13.60 -10.32
N ALA A 14 1.64 14.75 -9.99
CA ALA A 14 1.88 15.99 -10.72
C ALA A 14 3.36 16.41 -10.68
N GLN A 15 3.98 16.39 -9.49
CA GLN A 15 5.41 16.68 -9.31
C GLN A 15 6.29 15.71 -10.09
N HIS A 16 5.95 14.41 -10.09
CA HIS A 16 6.68 13.42 -10.84
C HIS A 16 6.61 13.67 -12.36
N ILE A 17 5.42 13.97 -12.89
CA ILE A 17 5.25 14.30 -14.31
C ILE A 17 6.04 15.55 -14.68
N GLU A 18 6.00 16.59 -13.85
CA GLU A 18 6.78 17.82 -14.07
C GLU A 18 8.29 17.52 -14.07
N SER A 19 8.77 16.66 -13.18
CA SER A 19 10.19 16.29 -13.13
C SER A 19 10.68 15.53 -14.37
N VAL A 20 9.80 14.75 -15.01
CA VAL A 20 10.15 13.90 -16.16
C VAL A 20 9.91 14.61 -17.50
N THR A 21 8.86 15.44 -17.57
CA THR A 21 8.41 16.06 -18.83
C THR A 21 8.71 17.56 -18.90
N HIS A 22 9.14 18.17 -17.81
CA HIS A 22 9.30 19.62 -17.65
C HIS A 22 8.04 20.44 -17.94
N HIS A 23 6.87 19.79 -17.92
CA HIS A 23 5.57 20.42 -18.07
C HIS A 23 4.81 20.35 -16.76
N SER A 24 4.42 21.52 -16.25
CA SER A 24 3.60 21.60 -15.05
C SER A 24 2.16 21.18 -15.35
N VAL A 25 1.63 20.27 -14.54
CA VAL A 25 0.25 19.80 -14.63
C VAL A 25 -0.40 19.94 -13.25
N SER A 26 -1.56 20.57 -13.18
CA SER A 26 -2.24 20.73 -11.89
C SER A 26 -2.69 19.36 -11.33
N ALA A 27 -2.64 19.20 -10.00
CA ALA A 27 -3.16 18.02 -9.33
C ALA A 27 -4.66 17.76 -9.63
N ARG A 28 -5.43 18.82 -9.89
CA ARG A 28 -6.83 18.73 -10.33
C ARG A 28 -6.96 18.06 -11.71
N THR A 29 -6.07 18.39 -12.64
CA THR A 29 -6.01 17.75 -13.96
C THR A 29 -5.69 16.27 -13.82
N ILE A 30 -4.70 15.93 -13.00
CA ILE A 30 -4.34 14.54 -12.69
C ILE A 30 -5.53 13.78 -12.11
N ARG A 31 -6.18 14.32 -11.06
CA ARG A 31 -7.37 13.70 -10.45
C ARG A 31 -8.48 13.42 -11.46
N ARG A 32 -8.77 14.38 -12.34
CA ARG A 32 -9.80 14.24 -13.38
C ARG A 32 -9.45 13.13 -14.37
N ARG A 33 -8.19 13.07 -14.83
CA ARG A 33 -7.71 12.03 -15.75
C ARG A 33 -7.80 10.63 -15.11
N LEU A 34 -7.40 10.51 -13.85
CA LEU A 34 -7.52 9.27 -13.08
C LEU A 34 -8.99 8.83 -12.95
N GLN A 35 -9.90 9.76 -12.62
CA GLN A 35 -11.33 9.45 -12.55
C GLN A 35 -11.91 9.02 -13.90
N GLN A 36 -11.52 9.68 -14.99
CA GLN A 36 -11.92 9.29 -16.35
C GLN A 36 -11.45 7.89 -16.72
N SER A 37 -10.30 7.45 -16.22
CA SER A 37 -9.80 6.08 -16.39
C SER A 37 -10.32 5.09 -15.34
N GLY A 38 -11.31 5.46 -14.53
CA GLY A 38 -11.91 4.59 -13.51
C GLY A 38 -11.12 4.47 -12.20
N LEU A 39 -10.07 5.27 -12.01
CA LEU A 39 -9.29 5.31 -10.77
C LEU A 39 -9.86 6.36 -9.82
N SER A 40 -10.34 5.92 -8.66
CA SER A 40 -10.84 6.78 -7.59
C SER A 40 -9.93 6.77 -6.38
N ALA A 41 -9.85 7.89 -5.67
CA ALA A 41 -9.20 7.94 -4.37
C ALA A 41 -9.90 6.98 -3.39
N ARG A 42 -9.11 6.28 -2.56
CA ARG A 42 -9.59 5.46 -1.45
C ARG A 42 -8.94 5.95 -0.17
N ARG A 43 -9.66 5.84 0.95
CA ARG A 43 -9.07 6.09 2.27
C ARG A 43 -8.09 4.95 2.56
N PRO A 44 -6.80 5.23 2.82
CA PRO A 44 -5.88 4.21 3.30
C PRO A 44 -6.42 3.62 4.59
N LEU A 45 -6.36 2.29 4.75
CA LEU A 45 -6.64 1.67 6.03
C LEU A 45 -5.60 2.17 7.03
N LEU A 46 -6.05 2.66 8.19
CA LEU A 46 -5.19 3.02 9.32
C LEU A 46 -4.65 1.72 9.95
N GLY A 47 -3.70 1.10 9.28
CA GLY A 47 -2.91 -0.01 9.83
C GLY A 47 -1.53 0.49 10.23
N LEU A 48 -0.93 -0.11 11.24
CA LEU A 48 0.50 0.06 11.51
C LEU A 48 1.26 -0.34 10.23
N PRO A 49 1.99 0.59 9.58
CA PRO A 49 2.71 0.26 8.36
C PRO A 49 3.78 -0.77 8.71
N LEU A 50 3.56 -2.02 8.28
CA LEU A 50 4.55 -3.06 8.48
C LEU A 50 5.73 -2.77 7.55
N THR A 51 6.91 -2.61 8.14
CA THR A 51 8.16 -2.59 7.40
C THR A 51 8.29 -3.87 6.55
N LEU A 52 9.12 -3.83 5.51
CA LEU A 52 9.34 -5.00 4.67
C LEU A 52 9.80 -6.22 5.49
N ASN A 53 10.64 -6.00 6.50
CA ASN A 53 11.11 -7.05 7.40
C ASN A 53 9.97 -7.61 8.25
N HIS A 54 9.09 -6.76 8.82
CA HIS A 54 7.92 -7.24 9.56
C HIS A 54 7.01 -8.10 8.67
N ARG A 55 6.82 -7.72 7.40
CA ARG A 55 6.02 -8.52 6.45
C ARG A 55 6.64 -9.89 6.18
N ARG A 56 7.96 -9.94 5.99
CA ARG A 56 8.69 -11.20 5.76
C ARG A 56 8.61 -12.13 6.96
N LEU A 57 8.92 -11.61 8.16
CA LEU A 57 8.89 -12.39 9.39
C LEU A 57 7.50 -12.92 9.70
N ARG A 58 6.45 -12.08 9.59
CA ARG A 58 5.07 -12.53 9.78
C ARG A 58 4.66 -13.60 8.79
N ARG A 59 5.09 -13.48 7.53
CA ARG A 59 4.79 -14.50 6.53
C ARG A 59 5.49 -15.81 6.83
N GLN A 60 6.79 -15.78 7.11
CA GLN A 60 7.54 -16.97 7.50
C GLN A 60 6.90 -17.66 8.72
N TRP A 61 6.57 -16.88 9.76
CA TRP A 61 5.90 -17.41 10.95
C TRP A 61 4.54 -18.04 10.62
N CYS A 62 3.73 -17.40 9.76
CA CYS A 62 2.47 -17.98 9.32
C CYS A 62 2.68 -19.28 8.55
N ASP A 63 3.65 -19.33 7.63
CA ASP A 63 3.93 -20.52 6.82
C ASP A 63 4.38 -21.70 7.72
N GLU A 64 5.23 -21.42 8.72
CA GLU A 64 5.68 -22.41 9.73
C GLU A 64 4.52 -22.86 10.63
N ARG A 65 3.68 -21.92 11.10
CA ARG A 65 2.61 -22.21 12.07
C ARG A 65 1.36 -22.80 11.42
N TRP A 66 1.11 -22.49 10.15
CA TRP A 66 -0.04 -23.03 9.40
C TRP A 66 0.08 -24.54 9.18
N ALA A 67 1.30 -25.06 9.09
CA ALA A 67 1.56 -26.49 8.97
C ALA A 67 1.53 -27.25 10.32
N ALA A 68 1.43 -26.55 11.45
CA ALA A 68 1.44 -27.15 12.79
C ALA A 68 0.01 -27.50 13.28
N GLU A 69 -0.09 -28.55 14.11
CA GLU A 69 -1.36 -28.93 14.73
C GLU A 69 -1.87 -27.83 15.68
N ARG A 70 -3.14 -27.46 15.53
CA ARG A 70 -3.73 -26.29 16.20
C ARG A 70 -4.42 -26.62 17.53
N ASN A 71 -4.53 -27.90 17.88
CA ASN A 71 -5.35 -28.38 18.99
C ASN A 71 -4.75 -28.09 20.38
N GLU A 72 -3.45 -27.77 20.47
CA GLU A 72 -2.74 -27.52 21.72
C GLU A 72 -2.40 -26.05 21.97
N VAL A 73 -2.92 -25.14 21.15
CA VAL A 73 -2.52 -23.72 21.19
C VAL A 73 -3.54 -22.90 21.97
N VAL A 74 -3.14 -22.43 23.16
CA VAL A 74 -3.88 -21.42 23.94
C VAL A 74 -3.25 -20.05 23.67
N PHE A 75 -4.08 -19.04 23.35
CA PHE A 75 -3.64 -17.67 23.11
C PHE A 75 -4.00 -16.77 24.31
N SER A 76 -3.15 -15.78 24.61
CA SER A 76 -3.37 -14.71 25.58
C SER A 76 -2.83 -13.41 25.00
N ASP A 77 -3.56 -12.30 25.18
CA ASP A 77 -3.26 -10.98 24.59
C ASP A 77 -3.09 -9.84 25.62
N GLU A 78 -2.97 -10.19 26.91
CA GLU A 78 -2.62 -9.26 27.99
C GLU A 78 -1.14 -8.85 28.00
#